data_AF-A0A1W9LP68-F1
#
_entry.id   AF-A0A1W9LP68-F1
#
_cell.length_a   1.000
_cell.length_b   1.000
_cell.length_c   1.000
_cell.angle_alpha   90.00
_cell.angle_beta   90.00
_cell.angle_gamma   90.00
#
_symmetry.space_group_name_H-M   'P 1'
#
loop_
_entity.id
_entity.type
_entity.pdbx_description
1 polymer ?
#
loop_
_entity_poly.entity_id
_entity_poly.type
_entity_poly.pdbx_seq_one_letter_code
_entity_poly.pdbx_strand_id
1 'polypeptide(L)' 'MNETEFLDKAKNNLAVARLCYEKEFYDACANRAYFATFQAAVAALTESGRDDRIHHTGD' A
#
# COMPACT_ATOMS: atom_id res chain seq x y z
N MET A 1 -1.57 7.07 12.87
CA MET A 1 -1.17 6.93 11.46
C MET A 1 -2.47 6.96 10.68
N ASN A 2 -2.70 8.00 9.87
CA ASN A 2 -4.02 8.34 9.35
C ASN A 2 -4.29 7.59 8.03
N GLU A 3 -5.52 7.12 7.82
CA GLU A 3 -6.01 6.45 6.60
C GLU A 3 -5.52 7.12 5.30
N THR A 4 -5.61 8.45 5.24
CA THR A 4 -5.18 9.27 4.11
C THR A 4 -3.72 9.04 3.73
N GLU A 5 -2.86 8.79 4.72
CA GLU A 5 -1.44 8.54 4.51
C GLU A 5 -1.19 7.21 3.78
N PHE A 6 -1.98 6.16 4.07
CA PHE A 6 -1.88 4.88 3.39
C PHE A 6 -2.41 4.96 1.96
N LEU A 7 -3.53 5.65 1.77
CA LEU A 7 -4.10 5.85 0.44
C LEU A 7 -3.14 6.64 -0.48
N ASP A 8 -2.49 7.68 0.03
CA ASP A 8 -1.54 8.47 -0.75
C ASP A 8 -0.27 7.67 -1.10
N LYS A 9 0.24 6.88 -0.14
CA LYS A 9 1.36 5.95 -0.42
C LYS A 9 0.98 4.90 -1.46
N ALA A 10 -0.25 4.37 -1.41
CA ALA A 10 -0.74 3.40 -2.38
C ALA A 10 -0.77 3.99 -3.80
N LYS A 11 -1.31 5.21 -3.95
CA LYS A 11 -1.34 5.94 -5.22
C LYS A 11 0.07 6.18 -5.77
N ASN A 12 1.01 6.59 -4.92
CA ASN A 12 2.40 6.81 -5.31
C ASN A 12 3.06 5.51 -5.79
N ASN A 13 2.91 4.41 -5.06
CA ASN A 13 3.46 3.11 -5.47
C ASN A 13 2.84 2.62 -6.79
N LEU A 14 1.54 2.82 -7.01
CA LEU A 14 0.88 2.48 -8.28
C LEU A 14 1.44 3.29 -9.45
N ALA A 15 1.66 4.60 -9.27
CA ALA A 15 2.26 5.44 -10.30
C ALA A 15 3.67 4.97 -10.67
N VAL A 16 4.50 4.63 -9.67
CA VAL A 16 5.84 4.08 -9.91
C VAL A 16 5.78 2.70 -10.57
N ALA A 17 4.85 1.83 -10.17
CA ALA A 17 4.68 0.52 -10.80
C ALA A 17 4.41 0.63 -12.31
N ARG A 18 3.56 1.59 -12.71
CA ARG A 18 3.28 1.89 -14.13
C ARG A 18 4.53 2.36 -14.87
N LEU A 19 5.30 3.28 -14.29
CA LEU A 19 6.57 3.73 -14.88
C LEU A 19 7.58 2.58 -15.01
N CYS A 20 7.67 1.69 -14.01
CA CYS A 20 8.52 0.51 -14.08
C CYS A 20 8.07 -0.46 -15.18
N TYR A 21 6.77 -0.66 -15.35
CA TYR A 21 6.22 -1.50 -16.43
C TYR A 21 6.58 -0.95 -17.81
N GLU A 22 6.37 0.36 -18.02
CA GLU A 22 6.72 1.04 -19.28
C GLU A 22 8.23 1.00 -19.60
N LYS A 23 9.08 0.83 -18.58
CA LYS A 23 10.54 0.71 -18.70
C LYS A 23 11.03 -0.73 -18.62
N GLU A 24 10.12 -1.72 -18.66
CA GLU A 24 10.43 -3.16 -18.61
C GLU A 24 11.17 -3.60 -17.33
N PHE A 25 11.09 -2.80 -16.26
CA PHE A 25 11.61 -3.14 -14.93
C PHE A 25 10.59 -3.97 -14.15
N TYR A 26 10.33 -5.19 -14.62
CA TYR A 26 9.22 -6.01 -14.14
C TYR A 26 9.31 -6.40 -12.65
N ASP A 27 10.50 -6.73 -12.14
CA ASP A 27 10.68 -7.07 -10.71
C ASP A 27 10.32 -5.87 -9.81
N ALA A 28 10.79 -4.67 -10.19
CA ALA A 28 10.47 -3.44 -9.49
C ALA A 28 8.97 -3.10 -9.61
N CYS A 29 8.38 -3.31 -10.79
CA CYS A 29 6.94 -3.14 -11.02
C CYS A 29 6.13 -4.04 -10.08
N ALA A 30 6.43 -5.33 -10.02
CA ALA A 30 5.71 -6.29 -9.18
C ALA A 30 5.79 -5.90 -7.69
N ASN A 31 6.99 -5.55 -7.20
CA ASN A 31 7.18 -5.11 -5.83
C ASN A 31 6.35 -3.85 -5.51
N ARG A 32 6.35 -2.85 -6.40
CA ARG A 32 5.58 -1.62 -6.21
C ARG A 32 4.07 -1.86 -6.27
N ALA A 33 3.60 -2.72 -7.17
CA ALA A 33 2.20 -3.10 -7.26
C ALA A 33 1.72 -3.80 -5.99
N TYR A 34 2.53 -4.70 -5.40
CA TYR A 34 2.22 -5.35 -4.13
C TYR A 34 2.06 -4.34 -2.98
N PHE A 35 2.99 -3.40 -2.83
CA PHE A 35 2.87 -2.39 -1.78
C PHE A 35 1.69 -1.44 -2.01
N ALA A 36 1.37 -1.12 -3.27
CA ALA A 36 0.21 -0.31 -3.59
C ALA A 36 -1.09 -0.98 -3.14
N THR A 37 -1.28 -2.27 -3.45
CA THR A 37 -2.48 -3.01 -3.06
C THR A 37 -2.56 -3.22 -1.55
N PHE A 38 -1.44 -3.55 -0.90
CA PHE A 38 -1.38 -3.68 0.56
C PHE A 38 -1.79 -2.38 1.26
N GLN A 39 -1.23 -1.24 0.87
CA GLN A 39 -1.54 0.05 1.49
C GLN A 39 -2.97 0.49 1.20
N ALA A 40 -3.49 0.22 0.00
CA ALA A 40 -4.89 0.48 -0.33
C ALA A 40 -5.84 -0.37 0.54
N ALA A 41 -5.50 -1.63 0.78
CA ALA A 41 -6.28 -2.51 1.67
C ALA A 41 -6.26 -1.99 3.12
N VAL A 42 -5.09 -1.59 3.65
CA VAL A 42 -5.00 -0.98 4.99
C VAL A 42 -5.84 0.29 5.10
N ALA A 43 -5.80 1.16 4.07
CA ALA A 43 -6.63 2.36 4.05
C ALA A 43 -8.13 2.01 4.09
N ALA A 44 -8.59 1.10 3.22
CA ALA A 44 -9.99 0.68 3.17
C ALA A 44 -10.47 0.02 4.47
N LEU A 45 -9.63 -0.82 5.10
CA LEU A 45 -9.96 -1.46 6.38
C LEU A 45 -10.04 -0.43 7.51
N THR A 46 -9.10 0.53 7.54
CA THR A 46 -9.11 1.64 8.50
C THR A 46 -10.36 2.52 8.35
N GLU A 47 -10.72 2.88 7.11
CA GLU A 47 -11.94 3.65 6.79
C GLU A 47 -13.21 2.91 7.27
N SER A 48 -13.24 1.58 7.09
CA SER A 48 -14.36 0.73 7.50
C SER A 48 -14.47 0.50 9.02
N GLY A 49 -13.57 1.08 9.83
CA GLY A 49 -13.52 0.88 11.27
C GLY A 49 -13.04 -0.51 11.71
N ARG A 50 -12.47 -1.29 10.77
CA ARG A 50 -11.84 -2.59 11.03
C ARG A 50 -10.34 -2.37 11.11
N ASP A 51 -9.87 -1.87 12.26
CA ASP A 51 -8.43 -1.81 12.53
C ASP A 51 -7.97 -3.20 12.99
N ASP A 52 -7.58 -4.04 12.04
CA ASP A 52 -7.02 -5.37 12.23
C ASP A 52 -5.52 -5.34 12.52
N ARG A 53 -4.97 -4.16 12.89
CA ARG A 53 -3.64 -4.07 13.50
C ARG A 53 -3.64 -4.90 14.78
N ILE A 54 -3.03 -6.07 14.71
CA ILE A 54 -2.62 -6.87 15.86
C ILE A 54 -1.84 -5.91 16.78
N HIS A 55 -2.47 -5.52 17.88
CA HIS A 55 -1.78 -4.89 18.99
C HIS A 55 -0.75 -5.91 19.49
N HIS A 56 0.52 -5.75 19.12
CA HIS A 56 1.59 -6.29 19.93
C HIS A 56 1.61 -5.50 21.24
N THR A 57 0.78 -5.91 22.20
CA THR A 57 1.06 -5.72 23.62
C THR A 57 2.31 -6.52 23.91
N GLY A 58 3.46 -5.85 23.87
CA GLY A 58 4.64 -6.34 24.56
C GLY A 58 4.38 -6.25 26.05
N ASP A 59 4.20 -7.40 26.69
CA ASP A 59 4.50 -7.61 28.10
C ASP A 59 6.00 -7.90 28.26
#